data_AF-A0A3M7TUJ8-F1
#
_entry.id   AF-A0A3M7TUJ8-F1
#
_cell.length_a   1.000
_cell.length_b   1.000
_cell.length_c   1.000
_cell.angle_alpha   90.00
_cell.angle_beta   90.00
_cell.angle_gamma   90.00
#
_symmetry.space_group_name_H-M   'P 1'
#
loop_
_entity.id
_entity.type
_entity.pdbx_description
1 polymer ?
#
loop_
_entity_poly.entity_id
_entity_poly.type
_entity_poly.pdbx_seq_one_letter_code
_entity_poly.pdbx_strand_id
1 'polypeptide(L)'
;MIEVIVFTFFILLTGVAVGSLLTAKLVFSWQMIFTVTGLIFFFFVWIGMLLGGWLWFPDPLLKGLISFVSVILAVFFFRTYHPSFGYIPTRGLLHWGVLAVFFFFLGFEIGIAGFSKWFIVLFTVVFAVGVVSSAWLVWRLKNLMEFRFLVQYVPILLFVFIAVLKLV
;
A
#
# COMPACT_ATOMS: atom_id res chain seq x y z
N MET A 1 -9.08 18.92 -10.93
CA MET A 1 -7.69 18.63 -11.37
C MET A 1 -6.75 18.39 -10.19
N ILE A 2 -6.73 19.27 -9.18
CA ILE A 2 -5.87 19.10 -7.99
C ILE A 2 -6.15 17.77 -7.27
N GLU A 3 -7.41 17.41 -7.06
CA GLU A 3 -7.79 16.15 -6.40
C GLU A 3 -7.22 14.91 -7.12
N VAL A 4 -7.28 14.88 -8.46
CA VAL A 4 -6.70 13.78 -9.27
C VAL A 4 -5.21 13.64 -8.98
N ILE A 5 -4.48 14.75 -8.92
CA ILE A 5 -3.04 14.77 -8.65
C ILE A 5 -2.78 14.25 -7.22
N VAL A 6 -3.58 14.68 -6.24
CA VAL A 6 -3.46 14.25 -4.84
C VAL A 6 -3.71 12.74 -4.71
N PHE A 7 -4.79 12.21 -5.30
CA PHE A 7 -5.06 10.77 -5.27
C PHE A 7 -4.00 9.96 -6.03
N THR A 8 -3.53 10.46 -7.17
CA THR A 8 -2.46 9.81 -7.94
C THR A 8 -1.16 9.75 -7.13
N PHE A 9 -0.79 10.86 -6.47
CA PHE A 9 0.37 10.92 -5.58
C PHE A 9 0.22 9.95 -4.40
N PHE A 10 -0.97 9.89 -3.79
CA PHE A 10 -1.23 9.01 -2.66
C PHE A 10 -1.16 7.53 -3.05
N ILE A 11 -1.65 7.17 -4.23
CA ILE A 11 -1.57 5.81 -4.78
C ILE A 11 -0.14 5.44 -5.13
N LEU A 12 0.64 6.38 -5.69
CA LEU A 12 2.07 6.21 -5.92
C LEU A 12 2.79 5.95 -4.58
N LEU A 13 2.54 6.78 -3.57
CA LEU A 13 3.14 6.65 -2.23
C LEU A 13 2.76 5.33 -1.57
N THR A 14 1.51 4.90 -1.72
CA THR A 14 1.03 3.59 -1.28
C THR A 14 1.77 2.46 -1.99
N GLY A 15 1.96 2.57 -3.32
CA GLY A 15 2.78 1.64 -4.08
C GLY A 15 4.23 1.60 -3.59
N VAL A 16 4.82 2.75 -3.26
CA VAL A 16 6.16 2.85 -2.71
C VAL A 16 6.27 2.17 -1.33
N ALA A 17 5.29 2.39 -0.44
CA ALA A 17 5.23 1.73 0.86
C ALA A 17 5.13 0.20 0.71
N VAL A 18 4.23 -0.27 -0.15
CA VAL A 18 4.03 -1.70 -0.37
C VAL A 18 5.24 -2.34 -1.05
N GLY A 19 5.81 -1.76 -2.11
CA GLY A 19 6.97 -2.34 -2.79
C GLY A 19 8.22 -2.41 -1.91
N SER A 20 8.42 -1.42 -1.04
CA SER A 20 9.48 -1.47 -0.02
C SER A 20 9.27 -2.62 0.98
N LEU A 21 8.02 -2.91 1.33
CA LEU A 21 7.64 -4.02 2.22
C LEU A 21 7.93 -5.37 1.59
N LEU A 22 7.54 -5.54 0.32
CA LEU A 22 7.72 -6.78 -0.43
C LEU A 22 9.20 -7.17 -0.52
N THR A 23 10.11 -6.21 -0.62
CA THR A 23 11.55 -6.47 -0.81
C THR A 23 12.34 -6.66 0.47
N ALA A 24 11.67 -6.71 1.64
CA ALA A 24 12.28 -6.92 2.94
C ALA A 24 13.20 -8.16 3.01
N LYS A 25 12.74 -9.28 2.48
CA LYS A 25 13.50 -10.52 2.18
C LYS A 25 12.49 -11.50 1.59
N LEU A 26 12.66 -11.97 0.36
CA LEU A 26 11.69 -12.88 -0.25
C LEU A 26 12.25 -14.28 -0.43
N VAL A 27 11.50 -15.26 0.08
CA VAL A 27 11.66 -16.69 -0.21
C VAL A 27 10.91 -17.08 -1.50
N PHE A 28 9.97 -16.23 -1.95
CA PHE A 28 9.13 -16.49 -3.12
C PHE A 28 9.66 -15.82 -4.39
N SER A 29 9.23 -16.36 -5.53
CA SER A 29 9.37 -15.71 -6.85
C SER A 29 8.70 -14.32 -6.82
N TRP A 30 9.48 -13.30 -7.19
CA TRP A 30 9.06 -11.89 -7.19
C TRP A 30 7.83 -11.68 -8.08
N GLN A 31 7.76 -12.43 -9.18
CA GLN A 31 6.64 -12.43 -10.12
C GLN A 31 5.33 -12.78 -9.43
N MET A 32 5.31 -13.84 -8.61
CA MET A 32 4.10 -14.27 -7.89
C MET A 32 3.63 -13.19 -6.92
N ILE A 33 4.54 -12.61 -6.14
CA ILE A 33 4.20 -11.60 -5.14
C ILE A 33 3.69 -10.30 -5.78
N PHE A 34 4.34 -9.81 -6.82
CA PHE A 34 3.85 -8.61 -7.52
C PHE A 34 2.49 -8.86 -8.18
N THR A 35 2.28 -10.05 -8.75
CA THR A 35 1.01 -10.42 -9.36
C THR A 35 -0.11 -10.46 -8.30
N VAL A 36 0.11 -11.17 -7.19
CA VAL A 36 -0.88 -11.27 -6.10
C VAL A 36 -1.16 -9.89 -5.50
N THR A 37 -0.13 -9.09 -5.23
CA THR A 37 -0.29 -7.72 -4.69
C THR A 37 -1.07 -6.84 -5.66
N GLY A 38 -0.76 -6.90 -6.96
CA GLY A 38 -1.44 -6.12 -7.99
C GLY A 38 -2.90 -6.52 -8.15
N LEU A 39 -3.20 -7.82 -8.12
CA LEU A 39 -4.57 -8.34 -8.18
C LEU A 39 -5.38 -7.92 -6.95
N ILE A 40 -4.80 -8.02 -5.75
CA ILE A 40 -5.44 -7.58 -4.51
C ILE A 40 -5.69 -6.08 -4.57
N PHE A 41 -4.71 -5.28 -4.99
CA PHE A 41 -4.90 -3.84 -5.16
C PHE A 41 -6.03 -3.54 -6.15
N PHE A 42 -5.96 -4.06 -7.37
CA PHE A 42 -6.96 -3.81 -8.40
C PHE A 42 -8.37 -4.17 -7.92
N PHE A 43 -8.54 -5.39 -7.40
CA PHE A 43 -9.85 -5.90 -7.02
C PHE A 43 -10.46 -5.13 -5.84
N PHE A 44 -9.70 -4.93 -4.77
CA PHE A 44 -10.24 -4.29 -3.56
C PHE A 44 -10.41 -2.78 -3.73
N VAL A 45 -9.51 -2.09 -4.44
CA VAL A 45 -9.73 -0.67 -4.77
C VAL A 45 -10.95 -0.53 -5.66
N TRP A 46 -11.13 -1.39 -6.68
CA TRP A 46 -12.28 -1.31 -7.57
C TRP A 46 -13.61 -1.54 -6.84
N ILE A 47 -13.69 -2.56 -5.99
CA ILE A 47 -14.87 -2.80 -5.15
C ILE A 47 -15.11 -1.61 -4.21
N GLY A 48 -14.05 -1.08 -3.59
CA GLY A 48 -14.12 0.13 -2.78
C GLY A 48 -14.74 1.29 -3.57
N MET A 49 -14.25 1.57 -4.78
CA MET A 49 -14.77 2.64 -5.64
C MET A 49 -16.24 2.46 -5.99
N LEU A 50 -16.68 1.23 -6.25
CA LEU A 50 -18.09 0.92 -6.52
C LEU A 50 -18.97 1.21 -5.31
N LEU A 51 -18.55 0.77 -4.12
CA LEU A 51 -19.32 0.99 -2.89
C LEU A 51 -19.29 2.45 -2.44
N GLY A 52 -18.15 3.13 -2.54
CA GLY A 52 -18.02 4.54 -2.18
C GLY A 52 -18.81 5.46 -3.10
N GLY A 53 -18.99 5.07 -4.37
CA GLY A 53 -19.87 5.80 -5.28
C GLY A 53 -21.37 5.61 -5.01
N TRP A 54 -21.76 4.63 -4.18
CA TRP A 54 -23.16 4.36 -3.84
C TRP A 54 -23.50 4.75 -2.39
N LEU A 55 -22.58 4.52 -1.46
CA LEU A 55 -22.74 4.80 -0.04
C LEU A 55 -22.16 6.17 0.29
N TRP A 56 -22.97 7.03 0.90
CA TRP A 56 -22.47 8.28 1.47
C TRP A 56 -21.75 8.01 2.80
N PHE A 57 -20.55 8.56 2.95
CA PHE A 57 -19.79 8.49 4.21
C PHE A 57 -19.06 9.83 4.44
N PRO A 58 -18.99 10.34 5.68
CA PRO A 58 -18.31 11.60 5.96
C PRO A 58 -16.80 11.53 5.66
N ASP A 59 -16.33 12.41 4.76
CA ASP A 59 -14.93 12.46 4.32
C ASP A 59 -13.91 12.54 5.49
N PRO A 60 -14.10 13.37 6.54
CA PRO A 60 -13.16 13.43 7.66
C PRO A 60 -13.05 12.10 8.43
N LEU A 61 -14.16 11.37 8.58
CA LEU A 61 -14.15 10.07 9.25
C LEU A 61 -13.42 9.03 8.40
N LEU A 62 -13.56 9.09 7.08
CA LEU A 62 -12.88 8.17 6.18
C LEU A 62 -11.36 8.39 6.16
N LYS A 63 -10.93 9.65 6.11
CA LYS A 63 -9.52 10.03 6.25
C LYS A 63 -8.94 9.55 7.58
N GLY A 64 -9.67 9.75 8.67
CA GLY A 64 -9.32 9.22 9.99
C GLY A 64 -9.20 7.70 10.02
N LEU A 65 -10.14 6.99 9.37
CA LEU A 65 -10.13 5.52 9.30
C LEU A 65 -8.94 4.99 8.47
N ILE A 66 -8.65 5.60 7.31
CA ILE A 66 -7.49 5.24 6.48
C ILE A 66 -6.20 5.48 7.24
N SER A 67 -6.09 6.61 7.95
CA SER A 67 -4.95 6.92 8.82
C SER A 67 -4.79 5.86 9.92
N PHE A 68 -5.87 5.53 10.63
CA PHE A 68 -5.86 4.51 11.68
C PHE A 68 -5.47 3.13 11.16
N VAL A 69 -6.02 2.70 10.02
CA VAL A 69 -5.66 1.43 9.37
C VAL A 69 -4.19 1.43 8.94
N SER A 70 -3.65 2.56 8.49
CA SER A 70 -2.23 2.70 8.14
C SER A 70 -1.32 2.50 9.36
N VAL A 71 -1.71 3.03 10.52
CA VAL A 71 -0.99 2.80 11.79
C VAL A 71 -1.09 1.33 12.22
N ILE A 72 -2.27 0.71 12.11
CA ILE A 72 -2.45 -0.72 12.40
C ILE A 72 -1.54 -1.56 11.50
N LEU A 73 -1.47 -1.26 10.20
CA LEU A 73 -0.56 -1.93 9.26
C LEU A 73 0.90 -1.77 9.68
N ALA A 74 1.32 -0.56 10.04
CA ALA A 74 2.67 -0.29 10.51
C ALA A 74 3.04 -1.16 11.74
N VAL A 75 2.14 -1.21 12.73
CA VAL A 75 2.33 -2.03 13.95
C VAL A 75 2.29 -3.53 13.63
N PHE A 76 1.35 -3.96 12.80
CA PHE A 76 1.21 -5.36 12.38
C PHE A 76 2.46 -5.86 11.68
N PHE A 77 2.98 -5.09 10.72
CA PHE A 77 4.20 -5.45 10.00
C PHE A 77 5.43 -5.36 10.89
N PHE A 78 5.54 -4.36 11.76
CA PHE A 78 6.62 -4.30 12.74
C PHE A 78 6.66 -5.56 13.64
N ARG A 79 5.50 -6.05 14.10
CA ARG A 79 5.41 -7.29 14.91
C ARG A 79 5.67 -8.56 14.11
N THR A 80 5.29 -8.57 12.83
CA THR A 80 5.47 -9.73 11.94
C THR A 80 6.90 -9.81 11.39
N TYR A 81 7.65 -8.71 11.50
CA TYR A 81 9.00 -8.62 10.98
C TYR A 81 9.93 -9.66 11.60
N HIS A 82 10.62 -10.41 10.73
CA HIS A 82 11.71 -11.28 11.14
C HIS A 82 12.95 -11.03 10.27
N PRO A 83 14.16 -10.87 10.85
CA PRO A 83 15.39 -10.62 10.09
C PRO A 83 15.70 -11.67 9.00
N SER A 84 15.21 -12.90 9.18
CA SER A 84 15.37 -13.99 8.21
C SER A 84 14.29 -14.07 7.13
N PHE A 85 13.08 -13.55 7.37
CA PHE A 85 11.91 -13.75 6.49
C PHE A 85 11.27 -12.44 6.00
N GLY A 86 11.75 -11.28 6.46
CA GLY A 86 11.15 -9.99 6.12
C GLY A 86 9.78 -9.80 6.80
N TYR A 87 8.88 -9.09 6.11
CA TYR A 87 7.53 -8.77 6.61
C TYR A 87 6.44 -9.75 6.14
N ILE A 88 6.74 -10.59 5.15
CA ILE A 88 5.76 -11.49 4.52
C ILE A 88 6.15 -12.92 4.86
N PRO A 89 5.56 -13.51 5.92
CA PRO A 89 5.84 -14.88 6.29
C PRO A 89 5.34 -15.84 5.20
N THR A 90 6.07 -16.93 4.99
CA THR A 90 5.72 -17.99 4.02
C THR A 90 4.43 -18.72 4.35
N ARG A 91 3.97 -18.63 5.60
CA ARG A 91 2.72 -19.23 6.08
C ARG A 91 1.81 -18.13 6.63
N GLY A 92 0.56 -18.15 6.20
CA GLY A 92 -0.49 -17.25 6.66
C GLY A 92 -0.95 -16.26 5.60
N LEU A 93 -2.26 -16.05 5.49
CA LEU A 93 -2.89 -15.15 4.52
C LEU A 93 -3.25 -13.79 5.14
N LEU A 94 -2.96 -13.60 6.43
CA LEU A 94 -3.39 -12.43 7.19
C LEU A 94 -2.83 -11.12 6.60
N HIS A 95 -1.55 -11.09 6.21
CA HIS A 95 -0.95 -9.89 5.64
C HIS A 95 -1.64 -9.44 4.34
N TRP A 96 -2.07 -10.39 3.49
CA TRP A 96 -2.87 -10.09 2.31
C TRP A 96 -4.26 -9.55 2.67
N GLY A 97 -4.89 -10.12 3.71
CA GLY A 97 -6.17 -9.64 4.22
C GLY A 97 -6.10 -8.20 4.75
N VAL A 98 -5.09 -7.86 5.55
CA VAL A 98 -4.97 -6.48 6.06
C VAL A 98 -4.66 -5.48 4.94
N LEU A 99 -3.81 -5.86 3.95
CA LEU A 99 -3.59 -5.04 2.76
C LEU A 99 -4.87 -4.85 1.93
N ALA A 100 -5.66 -5.91 1.77
CA ALA A 100 -6.94 -5.85 1.06
C ALA A 100 -7.92 -4.87 1.72
N VAL A 101 -8.04 -4.90 3.06
CA VAL A 101 -8.88 -3.96 3.81
C VAL A 101 -8.40 -2.52 3.63
N PHE A 102 -7.09 -2.29 3.66
CA PHE A 102 -6.53 -0.97 3.44
C PHE A 102 -6.79 -0.44 2.01
N PHE A 103 -6.54 -1.26 0.99
CA PHE A 103 -6.83 -0.90 -0.40
C PHE A 103 -8.31 -0.69 -0.65
N PHE A 104 -9.18 -1.44 0.01
CA PHE A 104 -10.61 -1.24 -0.03
C PHE A 104 -11.00 0.18 0.43
N PHE A 105 -10.49 0.64 1.57
CA PHE A 105 -10.80 1.99 2.05
C PHE A 105 -10.23 3.09 1.14
N LEU A 106 -9.08 2.88 0.52
CA LEU A 106 -8.56 3.80 -0.51
C LEU A 106 -9.49 3.87 -1.71
N GLY A 107 -9.97 2.73 -2.20
CA GLY A 107 -10.96 2.68 -3.27
C GLY A 107 -12.26 3.38 -2.88
N PHE A 108 -12.73 3.14 -1.65
CA PHE A 108 -13.95 3.73 -1.12
C PHE A 108 -13.90 5.26 -1.10
N GLU A 109 -12.77 5.83 -0.68
CA GLU A 109 -12.56 7.28 -0.69
C GLU A 109 -12.57 7.86 -2.11
N ILE A 110 -11.86 7.21 -3.04
CA ILE A 110 -11.85 7.61 -4.45
C ILE A 110 -13.28 7.54 -5.04
N GLY A 111 -14.06 6.54 -4.64
CA GLY A 111 -15.47 6.41 -5.04
C GLY A 111 -16.35 7.56 -4.54
N ILE A 112 -16.18 7.95 -3.28
CA ILE A 112 -16.90 9.08 -2.67
C ILE A 112 -16.53 10.40 -3.33
N ALA A 113 -15.26 10.57 -3.71
CA ALA A 113 -14.80 11.74 -4.48
C ALA A 113 -15.41 11.82 -5.90
N GLY A 114 -16.22 10.84 -6.32
CA GLY A 114 -16.98 10.88 -7.56
C GLY A 114 -16.16 10.57 -8.81
N PHE A 115 -14.95 9.99 -8.67
CA PHE A 115 -14.15 9.59 -9.82
C PHE A 115 -14.82 8.47 -10.63
N SER A 116 -14.60 8.49 -11.94
CA SER A 116 -15.04 7.41 -12.81
C SER A 116 -14.33 6.10 -12.43
N LYS A 117 -15.08 4.98 -12.38
CA LYS A 117 -14.54 3.66 -12.01
C LYS A 117 -13.41 3.20 -12.92
N TRP A 118 -13.37 3.70 -14.15
CA TRP A 118 -12.32 3.41 -15.13
C TRP A 118 -10.93 3.95 -14.73
N PHE A 119 -10.86 4.93 -13.82
CA PHE A 119 -9.58 5.41 -13.27
C PHE A 119 -8.79 4.33 -12.54
N ILE A 120 -9.42 3.20 -12.15
CA ILE A 120 -8.71 2.06 -11.56
C ILE A 120 -7.55 1.57 -12.43
N VAL A 121 -7.69 1.63 -13.77
CA VAL A 121 -6.64 1.19 -14.70
C VAL A 121 -5.41 2.09 -14.56
N LEU A 122 -5.62 3.41 -14.57
CA LEU A 122 -4.56 4.39 -14.35
C LEU A 122 -3.93 4.20 -12.97
N PHE A 123 -4.74 4.08 -11.94
CA PHE A 123 -4.28 3.89 -10.56
C PHE A 123 -3.49 2.61 -10.36
N THR A 124 -3.85 1.54 -11.08
CA THR A 124 -3.09 0.28 -11.04
C THR A 124 -1.73 0.43 -11.72
N VAL A 125 -1.64 1.16 -12.83
CA VAL A 125 -0.34 1.48 -13.46
C VAL A 125 0.53 2.32 -12.53
N VAL A 126 -0.03 3.37 -11.93
CA VAL A 126 0.68 4.25 -10.99
C VAL A 126 1.15 3.48 -9.75
N PHE A 127 0.28 2.64 -9.18
CA PHE A 127 0.62 1.76 -8.08
C PHE A 127 1.74 0.79 -8.46
N ALA A 128 1.65 0.14 -9.63
CA ALA A 128 2.69 -0.77 -10.11
C ALA A 128 4.04 -0.06 -10.29
N VAL A 129 4.06 1.17 -10.83
CA VAL A 129 5.28 1.99 -10.91
C VAL A 129 5.85 2.25 -9.52
N GLY A 130 5.03 2.63 -8.54
CA GLY A 130 5.46 2.83 -7.16
C GLY A 130 6.03 1.55 -6.52
N VAL A 131 5.37 0.41 -6.74
CA VAL A 131 5.80 -0.89 -6.22
C VAL A 131 7.13 -1.31 -6.83
N VAL A 132 7.27 -1.26 -8.16
CA VAL A 132 8.49 -1.71 -8.85
C VAL A 132 9.67 -0.77 -8.54
N SER A 133 9.45 0.54 -8.56
CA SER A 133 10.51 1.53 -8.29
C SER A 133 11.04 1.42 -6.86
N SER A 134 10.16 1.33 -5.86
CA SER A 134 10.55 1.18 -4.46
C SER A 134 11.19 -0.17 -4.18
N ALA A 135 10.66 -1.24 -4.77
CA ALA A 135 11.25 -2.58 -4.67
C ALA A 135 12.69 -2.59 -5.22
N TRP A 136 12.89 -2.03 -6.41
CA TRP A 136 14.21 -1.93 -7.02
C TRP A 136 15.17 -1.08 -6.17
N LEU A 137 14.71 0.06 -5.68
CA LEU A 137 15.50 0.96 -4.83
C LEU A 137 15.91 0.29 -3.52
N VAL A 138 14.97 -0.32 -2.80
CA VAL A 138 15.25 -1.02 -1.53
C VAL A 138 16.19 -2.20 -1.75
N TRP A 139 16.01 -2.96 -2.82
CA TRP A 139 16.94 -4.04 -3.18
C TRP A 139 18.35 -3.52 -3.44
N ARG A 140 18.48 -2.41 -4.19
CA ARG A 140 19.77 -1.79 -4.48
C ARG A 140 20.44 -1.28 -3.21
N LEU A 141 19.69 -0.58 -2.35
CA LEU A 141 20.21 -0.04 -1.10
C LEU A 141 20.70 -1.13 -0.15
N LYS A 142 20.02 -2.27 -0.07
CA LYS A 142 20.45 -3.41 0.75
C LYS A 142 21.76 -4.03 0.31
N ASN A 143 22.02 -4.05 -0.99
CA ASN A 143 23.24 -4.62 -1.54
C ASN A 143 24.44 -3.66 -1.41
N LEU A 144 24.18 -2.34 -1.43
CA LEU A 144 25.22 -1.31 -1.40
C LEU A 144 25.58 -0.83 0.00
N MET A 145 24.63 -0.75 0.94
CA MET A 145 24.89 -0.18 2.25
C MET A 145 25.35 -1.23 3.27
N GLU A 146 26.30 -0.84 4.12
CA GLU A 146 26.71 -1.61 5.31
C GLU A 146 25.56 -1.71 6.32
N PHE A 147 24.74 -0.65 6.43
CA PHE A 147 23.59 -0.56 7.35
C PHE A 147 22.31 -1.19 6.78
N ARG A 148 22.39 -2.46 6.37
CA ARG A 148 21.25 -3.23 5.81
C ARG A 148 20.04 -3.28 6.73
N PHE A 149 20.27 -3.18 8.04
CA PHE A 149 19.26 -3.16 9.09
C PHE A 149 18.31 -1.95 8.99
N LEU A 150 18.84 -0.74 8.77
CA LEU A 150 18.03 0.49 8.71
C LEU A 150 17.05 0.48 7.53
N VAL A 151 17.51 0.00 6.37
CA VAL A 151 16.70 -0.09 5.14
C VAL A 151 15.48 -1.01 5.34
N GLN A 152 15.54 -1.95 6.30
CA GLN A 152 14.43 -2.84 6.59
C GLN A 152 13.24 -2.09 7.23
N TYR A 153 13.44 -0.97 7.92
CA TYR A 153 12.36 -0.21 8.59
C TYR A 153 11.68 0.86 7.73
N VAL A 154 12.23 1.13 6.53
CA VAL A 154 11.65 2.08 5.56
C VAL A 154 10.16 1.85 5.29
N PRO A 155 9.66 0.60 5.11
CA PRO A 155 8.23 0.38 4.85
C PRO A 155 7.34 0.84 6.00
N ILE A 156 7.76 0.62 7.24
CA ILE A 156 7.00 1.02 8.43
C ILE A 156 6.94 2.54 8.51
N LEU A 157 8.07 3.21 8.31
CA LEU A 157 8.12 4.67 8.28
C LEU A 157 7.21 5.25 7.19
N LEU A 158 7.14 4.60 6.03
CA LEU A 158 6.25 5.02 4.94
C LEU A 158 4.76 4.85 5.31
N PHE A 159 4.36 3.78 5.99
CA PHE A 159 2.97 3.64 6.45
C PHE A 159 2.61 4.65 7.54
N VAL A 160 3.53 4.96 8.46
CA VAL A 160 3.32 6.03 9.45
C VAL A 160 3.22 7.39 8.76
N PHE A 161 4.07 7.66 7.77
CA PHE A 161 4.02 8.88 6.98
C PHE A 161 2.70 9.01 6.21
N ILE A 162 2.24 7.93 5.57
CA ILE A 162 0.92 7.86 4.92
C ILE A 162 -0.19 8.20 5.91
N ALA A 163 -0.14 7.65 7.13
CA ALA A 163 -1.14 7.91 8.16
C ALA A 163 -1.22 9.40 8.53
N VAL A 164 -0.08 10.05 8.73
CA VAL A 164 -0.01 11.49 9.04
C VAL A 164 -0.48 12.32 7.85
N LEU A 165 0.03 12.02 6.65
CA LEU A 165 -0.30 12.76 5.43
C LEU A 165 -1.79 12.68 5.09
N LYS A 166 -2.46 11.59 5.43
CA LYS A 166 -3.90 11.41 5.19
C LYS A 166 -4.78 12.36 6.02
N LEU A 167 -4.28 12.84 7.16
CA LEU A 167 -5.01 13.73 8.06
C LEU A 167 -4.87 15.21 7.70
N VAL A 168 -3.92 15.55 6.83
CA VAL A 168 -3.66 16.91 6.32
C VAL A 168 -4.48 17.13 5.05
#